data_AF-A0A9X5X7S1-F1
#
_entry.id   AF-A0A9X5X7S1-F1
#
_cell.length_a   1.000
_cell.length_b   1.000
_cell.length_c   1.000
_cell.angle_alpha   90.00
_cell.angle_beta   90.00
_cell.angle_gamma   90.00
#
_symmetry.space_group_name_H-M   'P 1'
#
loop_
_entity.id
_entity.type
_entity.pdbx_description
1 polymer ?
#
loop_
_entity_poly.entity_id
_entity_poly.type
_entity_poly.pdbx_seq_one_letter_code
_entity_poly.pdbx_strand_id
1 'polypeptide(L)'
;MVESWRRSAPADSITPDRFRSLVLLDPNFDPEGLRVAIDGDRVLGAAYAVRRLTPMTGTDLEPEQGWIPFFFVDPAVRGRGLGRRLLTDALDWLHSHGRTRVDFSSYTPNYVLPGMD
;
A
#
# COMPACT_ATOMS: atom_id res chain seq x y z
N MET A 1 7.53 -7.69 7.33
CA MET A 1 6.51 -6.68 6.97
C MET A 1 6.19 -5.77 8.15
N VAL A 2 5.41 -6.21 9.16
CA VAL A 2 4.95 -5.37 10.28
C VAL A 2 6.10 -4.72 11.06
N GLU A 3 7.15 -5.48 11.36
CA GLU A 3 8.31 -4.95 12.09
C GLU A 3 9.07 -3.88 11.28
N SER A 4 9.27 -4.11 9.97
CA SER A 4 9.88 -3.11 9.08
C SER A 4 9.02 -1.84 8.96
N TRP A 5 7.70 -1.97 8.92
CA TRP A 5 6.79 -0.83 8.91
C TRP A 5 6.91 -0.04 10.22
N ARG A 6 6.79 -0.68 11.37
CA ARG A 6 6.91 -0.04 12.70
C ARG A 6 8.18 0.79 12.82
N ARG A 7 9.30 0.27 12.29
CA ARG A 7 10.59 0.97 12.26
C ARG A 7 10.62 2.16 11.30
N SER A 8 9.91 2.05 10.18
CA SER A 8 9.92 3.04 9.10
C SER A 8 8.96 4.20 9.35
N ALA A 9 7.85 3.94 10.02
CA ALA A 9 6.84 4.92 10.39
C ALA A 9 6.44 4.69 11.86
N PRO A 10 7.29 5.11 12.83
CA PRO A 10 7.01 4.88 14.25
C PRO A 10 5.79 5.68 14.75
N ALA A 11 5.54 6.86 14.18
CA ALA A 11 4.35 7.66 14.48
C ALA A 11 3.06 6.97 13.99
N ASP A 12 3.13 6.28 12.85
CA ASP A 12 2.00 5.57 12.23
C ASP A 12 2.24 4.06 12.17
N SER A 13 2.67 3.50 13.30
CA SER A 13 2.99 2.07 13.35
C SER A 13 1.74 1.20 13.24
N ILE A 14 1.88 0.04 12.61
CA ILE A 14 0.81 -0.95 12.49
C ILE A 14 1.07 -2.15 13.41
N THR A 15 0.01 -2.71 13.99
CA THR A 15 0.08 -3.98 14.73
C THR A 15 -0.15 -5.17 13.80
N PRO A 16 0.29 -6.40 14.15
CA PRO A 16 -0.01 -7.58 13.36
C PRO A 16 -1.52 -7.79 13.12
N ASP A 17 -2.34 -7.59 14.15
CA ASP A 17 -3.80 -7.73 14.04
C ASP A 17 -4.41 -6.68 13.11
N ARG A 18 -3.96 -5.41 13.20
CA ARG A 18 -4.42 -4.36 12.28
C ARG A 18 -3.97 -4.64 10.85
N PHE A 19 -2.74 -5.06 10.62
CA PHE A 19 -2.26 -5.42 9.29
C PHE A 19 -3.08 -6.58 8.70
N ARG A 20 -3.34 -7.62 9.50
CA ARG A 20 -4.18 -8.74 9.09
C ARG A 20 -5.59 -8.27 8.72
N SER A 21 -6.25 -7.52 9.59
CA SER A 21 -7.65 -7.13 9.40
C SER A 21 -7.85 -6.07 8.31
N LEU A 22 -6.95 -5.11 8.19
CA LEU A 22 -7.10 -3.96 7.27
C LEU A 22 -6.48 -4.19 5.89
N VAL A 23 -5.53 -5.14 5.77
CA VAL A 23 -4.83 -5.40 4.50
C VAL A 23 -5.10 -6.82 4.03
N LEU A 24 -4.77 -7.84 4.83
CA LEU A 24 -4.80 -9.23 4.35
C LEU A 24 -6.22 -9.83 4.25
N LEU A 25 -7.15 -9.34 5.06
CA LEU A 25 -8.55 -9.77 5.06
C LEU A 25 -9.47 -8.81 4.30
N ASP A 26 -8.91 -7.81 3.63
CA ASP A 26 -9.68 -6.94 2.76
C ASP A 26 -10.23 -7.75 1.57
N PRO A 27 -11.54 -7.66 1.25
CA PRO A 27 -12.11 -8.28 0.05
C PRO A 27 -11.48 -7.82 -1.28
N ASN A 28 -10.78 -6.69 -1.27
CA ASN A 28 -10.03 -6.14 -2.39
C ASN A 28 -8.53 -6.44 -2.30
N PHE A 29 -8.10 -7.28 -1.35
CA PHE A 29 -6.71 -7.70 -1.26
C PHE A 29 -6.30 -8.44 -2.54
N ASP A 30 -5.28 -7.90 -3.20
CA ASP A 30 -4.68 -8.47 -4.41
C ASP A 30 -3.16 -8.48 -4.21
N PRO A 31 -2.52 -9.66 -4.05
CA PRO A 31 -1.08 -9.73 -3.87
C PRO A 31 -0.31 -9.17 -5.08
N GLU A 32 -0.89 -9.13 -6.28
CA GLU A 32 -0.25 -8.52 -7.45
C GLU A 32 -0.14 -7.00 -7.35
N GLY A 33 -0.92 -6.36 -6.46
CA GLY A 33 -0.81 -4.94 -6.15
C GLY A 33 0.28 -4.61 -5.13
N LEU A 34 0.83 -5.61 -4.42
CA LEU A 34 1.79 -5.40 -3.35
C LEU A 34 3.23 -5.44 -3.88
N ARG A 35 3.96 -4.33 -3.77
CA ARG A 35 5.39 -4.25 -4.03
C ARG A 35 6.13 -4.39 -2.71
N VAL A 36 7.07 -5.35 -2.64
CA VAL A 36 7.91 -5.56 -1.46
C VAL A 36 9.37 -5.63 -1.90
N ALA A 37 10.21 -4.79 -1.29
CA ALA A 37 11.65 -4.88 -1.43
C ALA A 37 12.21 -5.76 -0.32
N ILE A 38 12.95 -6.80 -0.70
CA ILE A 38 13.53 -7.78 0.22
C ILE A 38 15.04 -7.85 0.00
N ASP A 39 15.79 -7.88 1.08
CA ASP A 39 17.22 -8.20 1.11
C ASP A 39 17.46 -9.30 2.14
N GLY A 40 17.78 -10.51 1.67
CA GLY A 40 17.77 -11.72 2.49
C GLY A 40 16.39 -12.02 3.08
N ASP A 41 16.29 -12.02 4.41
CA ASP A 41 15.06 -12.20 5.17
C ASP A 41 14.38 -10.87 5.57
N ARG A 42 15.01 -9.73 5.25
CA ARG A 42 14.57 -8.41 5.70
C ARG A 42 13.76 -7.70 4.62
N VAL A 43 12.56 -7.25 5.00
CA VAL A 43 11.79 -6.30 4.20
C VAL A 43 12.39 -4.91 4.37
N LEU A 44 12.84 -4.31 3.26
CA LEU A 44 13.44 -2.98 3.20
C LEU A 44 12.44 -1.88 2.82
N GLY A 45 11.26 -2.25 2.34
CA GLY A 45 10.22 -1.30 1.98
C GLY A 45 9.05 -1.99 1.30
N ALA A 46 7.92 -1.30 1.27
CA ALA A 46 6.75 -1.78 0.55
C ALA A 46 5.89 -0.60 0.06
N ALA A 47 5.17 -0.82 -1.04
CA ALA A 47 4.08 0.02 -1.52
C ALA A 47 2.92 -0.91 -1.88
N TYR A 48 1.70 -0.60 -1.46
CA TYR A 48 0.55 -1.41 -1.81
C TYR A 48 -0.41 -0.65 -2.72
N ALA A 49 -0.64 -1.14 -3.92
CA ALA A 49 -1.63 -0.65 -4.85
C ALA A 49 -2.94 -1.43 -4.71
N VAL A 50 -4.05 -0.70 -4.55
CA VAL A 50 -5.39 -1.26 -4.46
C VAL A 50 -6.26 -0.77 -5.61
N ARG A 51 -7.04 -1.70 -6.16
CA ARG A 51 -8.23 -1.44 -6.96
C ARG A 51 -9.39 -2.18 -6.30
N ARG A 52 -10.64 -1.78 -6.53
CA ARG A 52 -11.75 -2.61 -6.07
C ARG A 52 -11.94 -3.82 -6.98
N LEU A 53 -12.03 -4.97 -6.34
CA LEU A 53 -12.49 -6.23 -6.92
C LEU A 53 -13.94 -6.51 -6.52
N THR A 54 -14.35 -5.98 -5.37
CA THR A 54 -15.70 -6.05 -4.83
C THR A 54 -16.26 -4.63 -4.65
N PRO A 55 -17.48 -4.34 -5.13
CA PRO A 55 -18.09 -3.02 -4.95
C PRO A 55 -18.43 -2.78 -3.48
N MET A 56 -18.48 -1.51 -3.06
CA MET A 56 -19.09 -1.16 -1.79
C MET A 56 -20.61 -1.05 -1.97
N THR A 57 -21.37 -1.17 -0.89
CA THR A 57 -22.81 -0.96 -0.92
C THR A 57 -23.14 0.42 -1.47
N GLY A 58 -23.83 0.46 -2.62
CA GLY A 58 -24.24 1.72 -3.25
C GLY A 58 -23.19 2.36 -4.17
N THR A 59 -22.05 1.71 -4.44
CA THR A 59 -21.06 2.15 -5.43
C THR A 59 -20.74 1.05 -6.43
N ASP A 60 -20.09 1.40 -7.53
CA ASP A 60 -19.48 0.43 -8.44
C ASP A 60 -18.03 0.10 -7.98
N LEU A 61 -17.24 -0.48 -8.88
CA LEU A 61 -15.83 -0.78 -8.62
C LEU A 61 -14.92 0.47 -8.65
N GLU A 62 -15.47 1.65 -8.94
CA GLU A 62 -14.71 2.87 -9.23
C GLU A 62 -13.57 2.59 -10.23
N PRO A 63 -13.89 2.21 -11.49
CA PRO A 63 -12.95 1.59 -12.42
C PRO A 63 -11.71 2.44 -12.76
N GLU A 64 -11.84 3.76 -12.62
CA GLU A 64 -10.79 4.76 -12.85
C GLU A 64 -9.94 5.05 -11.60
N GLN A 65 -10.37 4.62 -10.41
CA GLN A 65 -9.73 4.95 -9.14
C GLN A 65 -8.84 3.81 -8.65
N GLY A 66 -7.64 4.18 -8.20
CA GLY A 66 -6.73 3.33 -7.44
C GLY A 66 -6.35 3.98 -6.11
N TRP A 67 -5.77 3.20 -5.21
CA TRP A 67 -5.28 3.72 -3.94
C TRP A 67 -3.90 3.18 -3.60
N ILE A 68 -3.14 3.98 -2.86
CA ILE A 68 -1.95 3.54 -2.14
C ILE A 68 -2.25 3.67 -0.64
N PRO A 69 -2.80 2.64 0.03
CA PRO A 69 -3.17 2.73 1.44
C PRO A 69 -1.95 2.88 2.36
N PHE A 70 -0.79 2.36 1.93
CA PHE A 70 0.46 2.54 2.65
C PHE A 70 1.67 2.47 1.74
N PHE A 71 2.73 3.12 2.20
CA PHE A 71 4.06 3.08 1.63
C PHE A 71 5.08 3.31 2.73
N PHE A 72 6.16 2.54 2.73
CA PHE A 72 7.30 2.82 3.58
C PHE A 72 8.61 2.33 2.98
N VAL A 73 9.70 2.97 3.40
CA VAL A 73 11.07 2.54 3.14
C VAL A 73 11.84 2.56 4.46
N ASP A 74 12.58 1.48 4.71
CA ASP A 74 13.44 1.34 5.88
C ASP A 74 14.42 2.52 5.94
N PRO A 75 14.50 3.24 7.07
CA PRO A 75 15.35 4.43 7.21
C PRO A 75 16.81 4.20 6.79
N ALA A 76 17.34 2.99 7.01
CA ALA A 76 18.73 2.67 6.70
C ALA A 76 19.07 2.68 5.20
N VAL A 77 18.07 2.61 4.32
CA VAL A 77 18.26 2.53 2.86
C VAL A 77 17.55 3.66 2.10
N ARG A 78 17.07 4.70 2.80
CA ARG A 78 16.48 5.89 2.19
C ARG A 78 17.52 6.69 1.38
N GLY A 79 17.04 7.55 0.48
CA GLY A 79 17.90 8.39 -0.38
C GLY A 79 18.58 7.65 -1.54
N ARG A 80 18.30 6.35 -1.72
CA ARG A 80 18.95 5.49 -2.75
C ARG A 80 18.03 5.11 -3.91
N GLY A 81 16.88 5.77 -4.05
CA GLY A 81 15.93 5.53 -5.13
C GLY A 81 14.93 4.38 -4.92
N LEU A 82 15.07 3.57 -3.86
CA LEU A 82 14.17 2.45 -3.60
C LEU A 82 12.70 2.85 -3.49
N GLY A 83 12.41 3.94 -2.77
CA GLY A 83 11.04 4.44 -2.60
C GLY A 83 10.37 4.82 -3.91
N ARG A 84 11.12 5.52 -4.78
CA ARG A 84 10.67 5.87 -6.13
C ARG A 84 10.35 4.63 -6.94
N ARG A 85 11.24 3.63 -6.94
CA ARG A 85 11.00 2.37 -7.66
C ARG A 85 9.72 1.68 -7.16
N LEU A 86 9.55 1.52 -5.85
CA LEU A 86 8.36 0.89 -5.26
C LEU A 86 7.06 1.60 -5.65
N LEU A 87 7.04 2.94 -5.58
CA LEU A 87 5.85 3.73 -5.96
C LEU A 87 5.60 3.69 -7.47
N THR A 88 6.64 3.81 -8.30
CA THR A 88 6.51 3.71 -9.76
C THR A 88 5.93 2.35 -10.15
N ASP A 89 6.49 1.24 -9.64
CA ASP A 89 6.01 -0.11 -9.96
C ASP A 89 4.56 -0.36 -9.48
N ALA A 90 4.12 0.32 -8.42
CA ALA A 90 2.75 0.27 -7.92
C ALA A 90 1.79 1.11 -8.78
N LEU A 91 2.19 2.33 -9.14
CA LEU A 91 1.41 3.23 -10.00
C LEU A 91 1.29 2.69 -11.43
N ASP A 92 2.36 2.14 -12.00
CA ASP A 92 2.36 1.52 -13.32
C ASP A 92 1.42 0.30 -13.36
N TRP A 93 1.34 -0.45 -12.25
CA TRP A 93 0.38 -1.53 -12.13
C TRP A 93 -1.05 -1.04 -12.03
N LEU A 94 -1.33 0.05 -11.31
CA LEU A 94 -2.66 0.66 -11.33
C LEU A 94 -3.00 1.15 -12.74
N HIS A 95 -2.04 1.78 -13.43
CA HIS A 95 -2.22 2.29 -14.78
C HIS A 95 -2.49 1.18 -15.80
N SER A 96 -1.70 0.09 -15.79
CA SER A 96 -1.88 -1.06 -16.70
C SER A 96 -3.25 -1.73 -16.57
N HIS A 97 -3.86 -1.49 -15.43
CA HIS A 97 -5.15 -2.00 -15.06
C HIS A 97 -6.29 -1.04 -15.45
N GLY A 98 -6.00 0.21 -15.82
CA GLY A 98 -6.97 1.20 -16.30
C GLY A 98 -7.27 2.34 -15.32
N ARG A 99 -6.46 2.49 -14.26
CA ARG A 99 -6.71 3.45 -13.17
C ARG A 99 -6.05 4.75 -13.59
N THR A 100 -6.82 5.82 -13.64
CA THR A 100 -6.41 7.14 -14.11
C THR A 100 -6.23 8.12 -12.94
N ARG A 101 -6.75 7.78 -11.77
CA ARG A 101 -6.64 8.56 -10.53
C ARG A 101 -6.14 7.66 -9.41
N VAL A 102 -5.22 8.17 -8.60
CA VAL A 102 -4.66 7.43 -7.46
C VAL A 102 -4.60 8.33 -6.24
N ASP A 103 -5.28 7.91 -5.18
CA ASP A 103 -5.24 8.62 -3.90
C ASP A 103 -4.29 7.90 -2.93
N PHE A 104 -3.56 8.68 -2.14
CA PHE A 104 -2.73 8.16 -1.06
C PHE A 104 -3.53 8.13 0.25
N SER A 105 -3.46 7.00 0.96
CA SER A 105 -4.02 6.76 2.30
C SER A 105 -5.55 6.72 2.45
N SER A 106 -6.31 7.58 1.76
CA SER A 106 -7.77 7.75 1.90
C SER A 106 -8.63 6.58 1.39
N TYR A 107 -8.07 5.37 1.37
CA TYR A 107 -8.77 4.17 0.96
C TYR A 107 -9.90 3.83 1.94
N THR A 108 -11.11 3.69 1.41
CA THR A 108 -12.29 3.27 2.15
C THR A 108 -12.69 1.88 1.63
N PRO A 109 -12.97 0.90 2.51
CA PRO A 109 -13.28 1.03 3.94
C PRO A 109 -12.08 1.06 4.90
N ASN A 110 -10.89 0.67 4.44
CA ASN A 110 -9.75 0.43 5.32
C ASN A 110 -8.74 1.58 5.30
N TYR A 111 -8.89 2.49 6.28
CA TYR A 111 -7.98 3.60 6.50
C TYR A 111 -6.79 3.18 7.38
N VAL A 112 -5.59 3.20 6.80
CA VAL A 112 -4.39 2.70 7.47
C VAL A 112 -3.53 3.81 8.08
N LEU A 113 -3.41 4.97 7.43
CA LEU A 113 -2.60 6.11 7.87
C LEU A 113 -3.45 7.39 7.88
N PRO A 114 -3.22 8.36 8.77
CA PRO A 114 -3.96 9.63 8.81
C PRO A 114 -3.70 10.59 7.62
N GLY A 115 -2.77 10.29 6.71
CA GLY A 115 -2.36 11.14 5.59
C GLY A 115 -0.84 11.07 5.37
N MET A 116 -0.28 11.87 4.46
CA MET A 116 1.17 12.09 4.41
C MET A 116 1.53 13.30 5.29
N ASP A 117 2.46 13.10 6.23
CA ASP A 117 3.22 14.18 6.89
C ASP A 117 4.49 14.53 6.11
#